data_AF-A0AAN6L263-F1
#
_entry.id   AF-A0AAN6L263-F1
#
_cell.length_a   1.000
_cell.length_b   1.000
_cell.length_c   1.000
_cell.angle_alpha   90.00
_cell.angle_beta   90.00
_cell.angle_gamma   90.00
#
_symmetry.space_group_name_H-M   'P 1'
#
loop_
_entity.id
_entity.type
_entity.pdbx_description
1 polymer ?
#
loop_
_entity_poly.entity_id
_entity_poly.type
_entity_poly.pdbx_seq_one_letter_code
_entity_poly.pdbx_strand_id
1 'polypeptide(L)'
;MTGQAAYNPYTAEGFNPKAGSYNFTGLGGIEQLRLRDEQGRVRDEYVPTLPQMIESIFDSGMNVVLQLDFKDETAIEPAYWALKHLTNRAGVPANEWCIYKLQSVWYQTPEVFEALPWVQDAFRSGIKLAFIPVYDPEYVGVFDQMASAKLFSQTNYTISLEVELRNVGGPIQDILDYTRDESSPIRTAGTLYASLTMLVCEVFDTAKYSLPADLHVNNSLYTYVENEAPMLLDAQVGNSSSDGHDYRSDFNWIIEQGYQWIITDTADEWHSRLERQGLRNVSRLIADGRTVVDGRLAKTWYKRSVWWSPFA
;
A
#
# COMPACT_ATOMS: atom_id res chain seq x y z
N MET A 1 26.58 -1.52 -21.11
CA MET A 1 26.83 -1.58 -19.65
C MET A 1 27.87 -0.54 -19.32
N THR A 2 27.61 0.35 -18.37
CA THR A 2 28.43 1.54 -18.05
C THR A 2 29.74 1.22 -17.32
N GLY A 3 29.99 -0.05 -16.98
CA GLY A 3 31.16 -0.47 -16.18
C GLY A 3 31.08 -0.03 -14.71
N GLN A 4 29.99 0.62 -14.30
CA GLN A 4 29.77 1.09 -12.94
C GLN A 4 29.20 -0.02 -12.06
N ALA A 5 29.52 0.03 -10.76
CA ALA A 5 28.93 -0.86 -9.79
C ALA A 5 27.41 -0.68 -9.74
N ALA A 6 26.69 -1.80 -9.54
CA ALA A 6 25.25 -1.73 -9.28
C ALA A 6 25.01 -0.89 -8.02
N TYR A 7 23.93 -0.12 -8.04
CA TYR A 7 23.56 0.65 -6.87
C TYR A 7 23.27 -0.23 -5.66
N ASN A 8 23.77 0.23 -4.52
CA ASN A 8 23.56 -0.35 -3.22
C ASN A 8 22.65 0.59 -2.41
N PRO A 9 21.42 0.15 -2.14
CA PRO A 9 20.39 1.02 -1.63
C PRO A 9 20.71 1.44 -0.16
N TYR A 10 21.52 0.66 0.59
CA TYR A 10 21.94 0.98 1.97
C TYR A 10 23.05 2.02 2.10
N THR A 11 23.78 2.31 1.03
CA THR A 11 24.99 3.15 1.07
C THR A 11 24.89 4.37 0.17
N ALA A 12 23.85 4.43 -0.65
CA ALA A 12 23.71 5.39 -1.74
C ALA A 12 24.83 5.30 -2.81
N GLU A 13 25.66 4.24 -2.78
CA GLU A 13 26.76 4.08 -3.71
C GLU A 13 26.35 3.27 -4.95
N GLY A 14 27.00 3.55 -6.08
CA GLY A 14 26.75 2.87 -7.35
C GLY A 14 25.77 3.60 -8.27
N PHE A 15 25.35 2.92 -9.34
CA PHE A 15 24.55 3.54 -10.41
C PHE A 15 23.04 3.29 -10.24
N ASN A 16 22.29 4.32 -9.85
CA ASN A 16 20.82 4.31 -9.74
C ASN A 16 20.19 5.46 -10.53
N PRO A 17 20.04 5.32 -11.85
CA PRO A 17 19.48 6.39 -12.64
C PRO A 17 17.95 6.41 -12.50
N LYS A 18 17.35 7.61 -12.52
CA LYS A 18 15.89 7.78 -12.38
C LYS A 18 15.16 7.03 -13.50
N ALA A 19 14.10 6.30 -13.18
CA ALA A 19 13.29 5.59 -14.18
C ALA A 19 12.82 6.53 -15.30
N GLY A 20 12.32 7.73 -14.95
CA GLY A 20 11.88 8.75 -15.90
C GLY A 20 12.97 9.36 -16.80
N SER A 21 14.25 8.98 -16.63
CA SER A 21 15.34 9.40 -17.52
C SER A 21 15.57 8.45 -18.71
N TYR A 22 14.82 7.34 -18.79
CA TYR A 22 14.88 6.38 -19.89
C TYR A 22 13.55 6.27 -20.62
N ASN A 23 13.64 5.98 -21.91
CA ASN A 23 12.49 5.49 -22.65
C ASN A 23 12.13 4.08 -22.16
N PHE A 24 10.84 3.75 -22.18
CA PHE A 24 10.43 2.38 -21.89
C PHE A 24 10.96 1.41 -22.95
N THR A 25 10.82 1.78 -24.23
CA THR A 25 11.22 0.96 -25.37
C THR A 25 12.55 1.39 -26.01
N GLY A 26 13.13 0.47 -26.80
CA GLY A 26 14.31 0.73 -27.61
C GLY A 26 15.63 0.35 -26.94
N LEU A 27 16.76 0.61 -27.60
CA LEU A 27 18.08 0.20 -27.12
C LEU A 27 18.40 0.83 -25.75
N GLY A 28 18.55 0.00 -24.72
CA GLY A 28 18.75 0.47 -23.35
C GLY A 28 17.47 0.97 -22.66
N GLY A 29 16.30 0.66 -23.23
CA GLY A 29 15.00 0.97 -22.62
C GLY A 29 14.71 0.11 -21.39
N ILE A 30 13.76 0.57 -20.57
CA ILE A 30 13.36 -0.09 -19.30
C ILE A 30 12.89 -1.53 -19.55
N GLU A 31 12.23 -1.81 -20.68
CA GLU A 31 11.74 -3.15 -21.05
C GLU A 31 12.87 -4.19 -21.17
N GLN A 32 14.13 -3.75 -21.31
CA GLN A 32 15.30 -4.64 -21.43
C GLN A 32 15.94 -4.95 -20.08
N LEU A 33 15.53 -4.25 -19.02
CA LEU A 33 16.02 -4.46 -17.66
C LEU A 33 15.48 -5.78 -17.09
N ARG A 34 16.15 -6.28 -16.06
CA ARG A 34 15.72 -7.43 -15.28
C ARG A 34 15.48 -7.05 -13.84
N LEU A 35 14.42 -7.59 -13.27
CA LEU A 35 14.08 -7.42 -11.87
C LEU A 35 15.04 -8.22 -10.98
N ARG A 36 15.16 -7.78 -9.73
CA ARG A 36 15.87 -8.53 -8.68
C ARG A 36 14.85 -9.08 -7.69
N ASP A 37 15.10 -10.28 -7.16
CA ASP A 37 14.31 -10.82 -6.03
C ASP A 37 14.69 -10.14 -4.71
N GLU A 38 14.01 -10.50 -3.62
CA GLU A 38 14.25 -9.94 -2.29
C GLU A 38 15.65 -10.27 -1.74
N GLN A 39 16.38 -11.17 -2.39
CA GLN A 39 17.78 -11.50 -2.07
C GLN A 39 18.76 -10.81 -3.03
N GLY A 40 18.29 -9.85 -3.83
CA GLY A 40 19.10 -9.07 -4.75
C GLY A 40 19.53 -9.83 -6.00
N ARG A 41 19.05 -11.06 -6.24
CA ARG A 41 19.45 -11.87 -7.39
C ARG A 41 18.67 -11.44 -8.62
N VAL A 42 19.38 -11.25 -9.74
CA VAL A 42 18.74 -10.91 -11.02
C VAL A 42 17.90 -12.10 -11.49
N ARG A 43 16.62 -11.82 -11.79
CA ARG A 43 15.62 -12.77 -12.26
C ARG A 43 15.48 -12.67 -13.78
N ASP A 44 14.90 -13.69 -14.41
CA ASP A 44 14.45 -13.58 -15.80
C ASP A 44 13.03 -12.96 -15.87
N GLU A 45 12.82 -11.94 -15.07
CA GLU A 45 11.58 -11.15 -14.98
C GLU A 45 11.91 -9.74 -15.42
N TYR A 46 10.98 -9.11 -16.13
CA TYR A 46 11.16 -7.82 -16.79
C TYR A 46 10.20 -6.82 -16.14
N VAL A 47 10.47 -5.52 -16.30
CA VAL A 47 9.53 -4.49 -15.86
C VAL A 47 8.30 -4.53 -16.79
N PRO A 48 7.10 -4.90 -16.30
CA PRO A 48 5.91 -4.92 -17.14
C PRO A 48 5.33 -3.51 -17.32
N THR A 49 4.63 -3.29 -18.42
CA THR A 49 3.70 -2.16 -18.52
C THR A 49 2.41 -2.47 -17.76
N LEU A 50 1.67 -1.43 -17.39
CA LEU A 50 0.36 -1.60 -16.75
C LEU A 50 -0.61 -2.43 -17.61
N PRO A 51 -0.79 -2.18 -18.93
CA PRO A 51 -1.58 -3.07 -19.79
C PRO A 51 -1.16 -4.54 -19.75
N GLN A 52 0.14 -4.83 -19.81
CA GLN A 52 0.64 -6.21 -19.74
C GLN A 52 0.29 -6.89 -18.42
N MET A 53 0.29 -6.16 -17.30
CA MET A 53 -0.17 -6.70 -16.01
C MET A 53 -1.66 -7.06 -16.05
N ILE A 54 -2.50 -6.20 -16.62
CA ILE A 54 -3.95 -6.44 -16.75
C ILE A 54 -4.24 -7.61 -17.68
N GLU A 55 -3.56 -7.69 -18.83
CA GLU A 55 -3.65 -8.82 -19.76
C GLU A 55 -3.23 -10.12 -19.08
N SER A 56 -2.15 -10.12 -18.29
CA SER A 56 -1.73 -11.29 -17.51
C SER A 56 -2.79 -11.73 -16.49
N ILE A 57 -3.43 -10.79 -15.78
CA ILE A 57 -4.56 -11.07 -14.87
C ILE A 57 -5.74 -11.67 -15.63
N PHE A 58 -6.06 -11.11 -16.81
CA PHE A 58 -7.09 -11.64 -17.69
C PHE A 58 -6.75 -13.07 -18.13
N ASP A 59 -5.55 -13.30 -18.67
CA ASP A 59 -5.12 -14.59 -19.21
C ASP A 59 -4.98 -15.68 -18.15
N SER A 60 -4.58 -15.33 -16.93
CA SER A 60 -4.52 -16.25 -15.79
C SER A 60 -5.90 -16.52 -15.15
N GLY A 61 -6.91 -15.71 -15.46
CA GLY A 61 -8.23 -15.79 -14.82
C GLY A 61 -8.19 -15.45 -13.33
N MET A 62 -7.20 -14.66 -12.91
CA MET A 62 -7.08 -14.17 -11.55
C MET A 62 -8.26 -13.27 -11.20
N ASN A 63 -8.82 -13.45 -10.01
CA ASN A 63 -9.84 -12.57 -9.46
C ASN A 63 -9.21 -11.70 -8.39
N VAL A 64 -8.76 -10.51 -8.80
CA VAL A 64 -8.05 -9.54 -7.97
C VAL A 64 -8.62 -8.15 -8.18
N VAL A 65 -8.39 -7.30 -7.20
CA VAL A 65 -8.56 -5.84 -7.28
C VAL A 65 -7.17 -5.25 -7.15
N LEU A 66 -6.82 -4.29 -8.00
CA LEU A 66 -5.52 -3.63 -7.96
C LEU A 66 -5.64 -2.26 -7.34
N GLN A 67 -4.81 -1.96 -6.35
CA GLN A 67 -4.61 -0.59 -5.89
C GLN A 67 -3.43 0.00 -6.66
N LEU A 68 -3.72 0.99 -7.51
CA LEU A 68 -2.71 1.74 -8.24
C LEU A 68 -2.22 2.87 -7.33
N ASP A 69 -1.11 2.61 -6.63
CA ASP A 69 -0.42 3.58 -5.77
C ASP A 69 0.51 4.45 -6.63
N PHE A 70 -0.02 5.58 -7.12
CA PHE A 70 0.71 6.46 -8.02
C PHE A 70 1.82 7.21 -7.29
N LYS A 71 3.02 7.24 -7.91
CA LYS A 71 4.19 7.99 -7.40
C LYS A 71 4.47 9.29 -8.16
N ASP A 72 3.74 9.53 -9.24
CA ASP A 72 3.85 10.72 -10.09
C ASP A 72 2.44 11.10 -10.59
N GLU A 73 2.05 12.35 -10.36
CA GLU A 73 0.75 12.89 -10.78
C GLU A 73 0.55 12.78 -12.31
N THR A 74 1.63 12.98 -13.07
CA THR A 74 1.58 12.98 -14.54
C THR A 74 1.33 11.60 -15.15
N ALA A 75 1.49 10.53 -14.37
CA ALA A 75 1.24 9.16 -14.80
C ALA A 75 -0.23 8.73 -14.70
N ILE A 76 -1.07 9.48 -13.98
CA ILE A 76 -2.46 9.10 -13.64
C ILE A 76 -3.34 9.04 -14.89
N GLU A 77 -3.38 10.13 -15.66
CA GLU A 77 -4.19 10.21 -16.87
C GLU A 77 -3.74 9.18 -17.94
N PRO A 78 -2.43 9.05 -18.27
CA PRO A 78 -1.96 8.00 -19.16
C PRO A 78 -2.36 6.58 -18.73
N ALA A 79 -2.37 6.29 -17.42
CA ALA A 79 -2.82 5.01 -16.91
C ALA A 79 -4.31 4.76 -17.20
N TYR A 80 -5.18 5.74 -16.98
CA TYR A 80 -6.59 5.63 -17.34
C TYR A 80 -6.80 5.29 -18.82
N TRP A 81 -6.10 6.01 -19.71
CA TRP A 81 -6.22 5.79 -21.15
C TRP A 81 -5.68 4.43 -21.58
N ALA A 82 -4.59 3.96 -20.97
CA ALA A 82 -4.01 2.65 -21.23
C ALA A 82 -4.95 1.51 -20.78
N LEU A 83 -5.79 1.74 -19.78
CA LEU A 83 -6.74 0.78 -19.23
C LEU A 83 -8.13 0.83 -19.88
N LYS A 84 -8.47 1.91 -20.59
CA LYS A 84 -9.85 2.23 -21.04
C LYS A 84 -10.57 1.09 -21.79
N HIS A 85 -9.83 0.28 -22.53
CA HIS A 85 -10.39 -0.80 -23.35
C HIS A 85 -10.09 -2.20 -22.83
N LEU A 86 -9.45 -2.31 -21.67
CA LEU A 86 -9.15 -3.58 -21.02
C LEU A 86 -10.28 -4.00 -20.09
N THR A 87 -10.47 -5.31 -19.94
CA THR A 87 -11.48 -5.90 -19.06
C THR A 87 -10.88 -7.07 -18.30
N ASN A 88 -11.50 -7.50 -17.21
CA ASN A 88 -11.27 -8.84 -16.67
C ASN A 88 -12.05 -9.91 -17.47
N ARG A 89 -11.90 -11.20 -17.13
CA ARG A 89 -12.62 -12.31 -17.81
C ARG A 89 -14.14 -12.25 -17.71
N ALA A 90 -14.68 -11.53 -16.73
CA ALA A 90 -16.12 -11.33 -16.58
C ALA A 90 -16.63 -10.16 -17.44
N GLY A 91 -15.76 -9.51 -18.23
CA GLY A 91 -16.10 -8.35 -19.05
C GLY A 91 -16.21 -7.04 -18.27
N VAL A 92 -15.78 -7.01 -17.01
CA VAL A 92 -15.78 -5.77 -16.21
C VAL A 92 -14.60 -4.90 -16.63
N PRO A 93 -14.81 -3.61 -16.96
CA PRO A 93 -13.73 -2.69 -17.35
C PRO A 93 -12.61 -2.60 -16.31
N ALA A 94 -11.36 -2.56 -16.76
CA ALA A 94 -10.18 -2.44 -15.90
C ALA A 94 -10.29 -1.25 -14.93
N ASN A 95 -10.74 -0.09 -15.43
CA ASN A 95 -10.93 1.12 -14.64
C ASN A 95 -11.98 1.01 -13.52
N GLU A 96 -12.75 -0.07 -13.42
CA GLU A 96 -13.67 -0.31 -12.29
C GLU A 96 -13.05 -1.15 -11.16
N TRP A 97 -12.00 -1.93 -11.45
CA TRP A 97 -11.32 -2.79 -10.45
C TRP A 97 -9.85 -2.45 -10.25
N CYS A 98 -9.33 -1.50 -11.02
CA CYS A 98 -8.13 -0.74 -10.70
C CYS A 98 -8.53 0.49 -9.87
N ILE A 99 -8.24 0.44 -8.58
CA ILE A 99 -8.47 1.51 -7.62
C ILE A 99 -7.39 2.57 -7.81
N TYR A 100 -7.80 3.81 -8.02
CA TYR A 100 -6.92 4.97 -8.09
C TYR A 100 -6.62 5.45 -6.66
N LYS A 101 -5.44 5.13 -6.15
CA LYS A 101 -4.95 5.62 -4.86
C LYS A 101 -4.03 6.81 -5.12
N LEU A 102 -4.51 8.02 -4.81
CA LEU A 102 -3.85 9.28 -5.18
C LEU A 102 -3.58 10.15 -3.96
N GLN A 103 -2.46 10.88 -3.98
CA GLN A 103 -2.17 11.86 -2.94
C GLN A 103 -3.20 12.99 -2.97
N SER A 104 -3.86 13.23 -1.83
CA SER A 104 -4.91 14.24 -1.70
C SER A 104 -4.44 15.66 -2.01
N VAL A 105 -3.14 15.94 -1.85
CA VAL A 105 -2.54 17.23 -2.20
C VAL A 105 -2.65 17.55 -3.71
N TRP A 106 -2.69 16.53 -4.57
CA TRP A 106 -2.85 16.71 -6.03
C TRP A 106 -4.27 17.16 -6.38
N TYR A 107 -5.28 16.53 -5.75
CA TYR A 107 -6.69 16.82 -5.99
C TYR A 107 -7.44 17.00 -4.67
N GLN A 108 -7.43 18.24 -4.17
CA GLN A 108 -7.85 18.55 -2.79
C GLN A 108 -9.37 18.45 -2.57
N THR A 109 -10.19 18.55 -3.61
CA THR A 109 -11.65 18.42 -3.51
C THR A 109 -12.20 17.55 -4.64
N PRO A 110 -13.40 16.94 -4.44
CA PRO A 110 -14.10 16.25 -5.53
C PRO A 110 -14.24 17.12 -6.76
N GLU A 111 -14.58 18.40 -6.64
CA GLU A 111 -14.78 19.28 -7.80
C GLU A 111 -13.50 19.43 -8.64
N VAL A 112 -12.33 19.49 -8.01
CA VAL A 112 -11.04 19.54 -8.72
C VAL A 112 -10.77 18.20 -9.42
N PHE A 113 -11.01 17.08 -8.75
CA PHE A 113 -10.83 15.74 -9.32
C PHE A 113 -11.79 15.49 -10.49
N GLU A 114 -13.07 15.81 -10.33
CA GLU A 114 -14.12 15.63 -11.32
C GLU A 114 -13.97 16.54 -12.55
N ALA A 115 -13.22 17.64 -12.43
CA ALA A 115 -12.89 18.51 -13.55
C ALA A 115 -11.84 17.91 -14.50
N LEU A 116 -11.12 16.87 -14.10
CA LEU A 116 -10.06 16.26 -14.91
C LEU A 116 -10.65 15.60 -16.17
N PRO A 117 -10.04 15.78 -17.36
CA PRO A 117 -10.57 15.24 -18.62
C PRO A 117 -10.83 13.73 -18.60
N TRP A 118 -9.92 12.96 -17.99
CA TRP A 118 -10.04 11.52 -17.89
C TRP A 118 -11.15 11.06 -16.93
N VAL A 119 -11.39 11.82 -15.84
CA VAL A 119 -12.50 11.55 -14.90
C VAL A 119 -13.84 11.85 -15.57
N GLN A 120 -13.94 12.97 -16.29
CA GLN A 120 -15.13 13.32 -17.07
C GLN A 120 -15.44 12.27 -18.15
N ASP A 121 -14.41 11.75 -18.82
CA ASP A 121 -14.56 10.68 -19.80
C ASP A 121 -15.01 9.36 -19.13
N ALA A 122 -14.47 9.02 -17.96
CA ALA A 122 -14.88 7.84 -17.20
C ALA A 122 -16.38 7.89 -16.85
N PHE A 123 -16.83 9.01 -16.27
CA PHE A 123 -18.23 9.18 -15.89
C PHE A 123 -19.17 9.18 -17.09
N ARG A 124 -18.78 9.83 -18.20
CA ARG A 124 -19.55 9.84 -19.44
C ARG A 124 -19.64 8.45 -20.07
N SER A 125 -18.59 7.65 -19.92
CA SER A 125 -18.52 6.27 -20.42
C SER A 125 -19.23 5.27 -19.50
N GLY A 126 -19.78 5.72 -18.36
CA GLY A 126 -20.45 4.87 -17.39
C GLY A 126 -19.51 4.01 -16.54
N ILE A 127 -18.20 4.31 -16.54
CA ILE A 127 -17.20 3.62 -15.72
C ILE A 127 -17.41 4.02 -14.26
N LYS A 128 -17.52 3.01 -13.39
CA LYS A 128 -17.58 3.19 -11.94
C LYS A 128 -16.17 3.23 -11.36
N LEU A 129 -15.57 4.42 -11.32
CA LEU A 129 -14.26 4.59 -10.70
C LEU A 129 -14.27 4.18 -9.23
N ALA A 130 -13.15 3.61 -8.79
CA ALA A 130 -12.86 3.36 -7.38
C ALA A 130 -11.66 4.23 -6.98
N PHE A 131 -11.84 5.07 -5.96
CA PHE A 131 -10.88 6.10 -5.57
C PHE A 131 -10.56 6.03 -4.08
N ILE A 132 -9.29 6.27 -3.75
CA ILE A 132 -8.77 6.42 -2.39
C ILE A 132 -7.89 7.67 -2.36
N PRO A 133 -8.33 8.79 -1.75
CA PRO A 133 -7.44 9.90 -1.42
C PRO A 133 -6.55 9.52 -0.22
N VAL A 134 -5.26 9.82 -0.34
CA VAL A 134 -4.25 9.60 0.70
C VAL A 134 -3.94 10.93 1.40
N TYR A 135 -4.10 10.96 2.71
CA TYR A 135 -3.83 12.10 3.58
C TYR A 135 -2.57 11.86 4.41
N ASP A 136 -1.64 12.81 4.35
CA ASP A 136 -0.34 12.74 5.00
C ASP A 136 -0.14 13.95 5.94
N PRO A 137 0.36 13.75 7.18
CA PRO A 137 0.76 14.83 8.07
C PRO A 137 1.65 15.90 7.44
N GLU A 138 2.47 15.57 6.45
CA GLU A 138 3.36 16.52 5.78
C GLU A 138 2.62 17.64 5.05
N TYR A 139 1.37 17.39 4.64
CA TYR A 139 0.52 18.38 3.96
C TYR A 139 -0.32 19.22 4.93
N VAL A 140 -0.14 19.06 6.24
CA VAL A 140 -0.77 19.96 7.22
C VAL A 140 -0.25 21.39 7.00
N GLY A 141 -1.19 22.32 6.85
CA GLY A 141 -0.89 23.72 6.53
C GLY A 141 -0.78 24.02 5.03
N VAL A 142 -0.78 23.00 4.16
CA VAL A 142 -0.89 23.18 2.69
C VAL A 142 -2.34 23.35 2.27
N PHE A 143 -3.25 22.53 2.82
CA PHE A 143 -4.69 22.63 2.60
C PHE A 143 -5.48 22.05 3.78
N ASP A 144 -6.81 22.28 3.79
CA ASP A 144 -7.71 21.72 4.80
C ASP A 144 -8.03 20.24 4.48
N GLN A 145 -7.21 19.35 5.03
CA GLN A 145 -7.32 17.91 4.80
C GLN A 145 -8.61 17.31 5.35
N MET A 146 -9.13 17.82 6.46
CA MET A 146 -10.37 17.33 7.07
C MET A 146 -11.60 17.76 6.27
N ALA A 147 -11.63 19.00 5.77
CA ALA A 147 -12.68 19.43 4.84
C ALA A 147 -12.66 18.59 3.55
N SER A 148 -11.48 18.32 3.00
CA SER A 148 -11.29 17.43 1.85
C SER A 148 -11.83 16.02 2.12
N ALA A 149 -11.43 15.40 3.23
CA ALA A 149 -11.86 14.06 3.63
C ALA A 149 -13.38 13.96 3.74
N LYS A 150 -14.03 14.98 4.34
CA LYS A 150 -15.49 15.06 4.41
C LYS A 150 -16.12 15.11 3.02
N LEU A 151 -15.63 15.96 2.12
CA LEU A 151 -16.18 16.07 0.76
C LEU A 151 -16.04 14.77 -0.02
N PHE A 152 -14.83 14.17 -0.05
CA PHE A 152 -14.61 12.92 -0.77
C PHE A 152 -15.44 11.76 -0.20
N SER A 153 -15.62 11.68 1.12
CA SER A 153 -16.43 10.64 1.76
C SER A 153 -17.90 10.60 1.30
N GLN A 154 -18.41 11.70 0.73
CA GLN A 154 -19.80 11.79 0.22
C GLN A 154 -19.95 11.39 -1.24
N THR A 155 -18.84 11.18 -1.96
CA THR A 155 -18.87 10.80 -3.37
C THR A 155 -19.24 9.32 -3.54
N ASN A 156 -19.79 8.96 -4.70
CA ASN A 156 -20.18 7.58 -4.98
C ASN A 156 -19.03 6.69 -5.51
N TYR A 157 -17.85 7.28 -5.73
CA TYR A 157 -16.66 6.62 -6.27
C TYR A 157 -15.51 6.53 -5.25
N THR A 158 -15.58 7.26 -4.13
CA THR A 158 -14.60 7.11 -3.03
C THR A 158 -14.97 5.90 -2.19
N ILE A 159 -14.08 4.91 -2.16
CA ILE A 159 -14.33 3.63 -1.47
C ILE A 159 -13.64 3.55 -0.10
N SER A 160 -12.64 4.38 0.14
CA SER A 160 -11.89 4.47 1.39
C SER A 160 -11.15 5.80 1.46
N LEU A 161 -10.70 6.19 2.64
CA LEU A 161 -9.72 7.26 2.84
C LEU A 161 -8.48 6.62 3.46
N GLU A 162 -7.30 6.93 2.95
CA GLU A 162 -6.05 6.50 3.57
C GLU A 162 -5.46 7.65 4.37
N VAL A 163 -5.03 7.38 5.60
CA VAL A 163 -4.57 8.39 6.56
C VAL A 163 -3.27 7.90 7.18
N GLU A 164 -2.19 8.65 7.01
CA GLU A 164 -0.89 8.35 7.61
C GLU A 164 -0.82 8.76 9.09
N LEU A 165 -1.62 8.10 9.94
CA LEU A 165 -1.59 8.34 11.39
C LEU A 165 -0.39 7.65 12.04
N ARG A 166 0.41 8.39 12.81
CA ARG A 166 1.62 7.87 13.47
C ARG A 166 1.52 7.80 14.99
N ASN A 167 0.72 8.64 15.62
CA ASN A 167 0.47 8.62 17.07
C ASN A 167 -0.91 9.20 17.46
N VAL A 168 -1.37 8.92 18.68
CA VAL A 168 -2.65 9.44 19.21
C VAL A 168 -2.54 10.94 19.43
N GLY A 169 -3.53 11.68 18.93
CA GLY A 169 -3.53 13.15 19.06
C GLY A 169 -2.43 13.82 18.24
N GLY A 170 -1.84 13.09 17.30
CA GLY A 170 -0.95 13.63 16.28
C GLY A 170 -1.69 14.46 15.24
N PRO A 171 -0.95 15.00 14.25
CA PRO A 171 -1.55 15.63 13.08
C PRO A 171 -2.57 14.70 12.41
N ILE A 172 -3.61 15.28 11.79
CA ILE A 172 -4.68 14.59 11.04
C ILE A 172 -5.47 13.50 11.80
N GLN A 173 -5.34 13.42 13.13
CA GLN A 173 -6.16 12.55 14.00
C GLN A 173 -7.66 12.81 13.84
N ASP A 174 -8.05 14.04 13.55
CA ASP A 174 -9.43 14.45 13.32
C ASP A 174 -10.09 13.70 12.15
N ILE A 175 -9.32 13.32 11.12
CA ILE A 175 -9.82 12.49 10.01
C ILE A 175 -10.17 11.08 10.48
N LEU A 176 -9.35 10.47 11.37
CA LEU A 176 -9.71 9.18 11.97
C LEU A 176 -10.91 9.31 12.89
N ASP A 177 -10.96 10.36 13.72
CA ASP A 177 -12.08 10.60 14.63
C ASP A 177 -13.40 10.83 13.89
N TYR A 178 -13.34 11.39 12.68
CA TYR A 178 -14.50 11.50 11.79
C TYR A 178 -15.18 10.14 11.53
N THR A 179 -14.43 9.04 11.49
CA THR A 179 -15.03 7.70 11.28
C THR A 179 -15.97 7.27 12.42
N ARG A 180 -15.89 7.94 13.57
CA ARG A 180 -16.71 7.70 14.76
C ARG A 180 -17.87 8.70 14.87
N ASP A 181 -17.89 9.74 14.05
CA ASP A 181 -18.95 10.74 14.00
C ASP A 181 -20.22 10.12 13.38
N GLU A 182 -21.39 10.36 13.98
CA GLU A 182 -22.68 9.88 13.47
C GLU A 182 -22.99 10.39 12.05
N SER A 183 -22.48 11.57 11.71
CA SER A 183 -22.63 12.18 10.38
C SER A 183 -21.73 11.56 9.30
N SER A 184 -20.76 10.74 9.70
CA SER A 184 -19.83 10.13 8.77
C SER A 184 -20.47 8.98 7.99
N PRO A 185 -20.28 8.93 6.65
CA PRO A 185 -20.68 7.77 5.86
C PRO A 185 -19.71 6.59 6.06
N ILE A 186 -18.53 6.83 6.64
CA ILE A 186 -17.51 5.81 6.92
C ILE A 186 -17.98 4.95 8.08
N ARG A 187 -17.95 3.63 7.91
CA ARG A 187 -18.49 2.67 8.90
C ARG A 187 -17.44 1.86 9.63
N THR A 188 -16.23 1.78 9.08
CA THR A 188 -15.14 0.98 9.62
C THR A 188 -13.82 1.67 9.36
N ALA A 189 -12.90 1.57 10.30
CA ALA A 189 -11.51 1.94 10.15
C ALA A 189 -10.62 0.71 10.35
N GLY A 190 -9.48 0.71 9.67
CA GLY A 190 -8.44 -0.28 9.90
C GLY A 190 -7.08 0.34 9.74
N THR A 191 -6.06 -0.44 10.07
CA THR A 191 -4.68 0.01 10.01
C THR A 191 -3.78 -1.03 9.36
N LEU A 192 -2.73 -0.56 8.71
CA LEU A 192 -1.61 -1.40 8.30
C LEU A 192 -0.66 -1.53 9.48
N TYR A 193 -0.44 -2.76 9.93
CA TYR A 193 0.64 -3.05 10.86
C TYR A 193 1.97 -3.12 10.10
N ALA A 194 2.77 -2.06 10.24
CA ALA A 194 4.04 -1.91 9.55
C ALA A 194 5.14 -2.69 10.29
N SER A 195 5.18 -4.01 10.10
CA SER A 195 6.27 -4.85 10.62
C SER A 195 7.51 -4.86 9.73
N LEU A 196 7.63 -3.88 8.82
CA LEU A 196 8.45 -3.90 7.61
C LEU A 196 9.67 -4.80 7.73
N THR A 197 9.71 -5.82 6.88
CA THR A 197 10.87 -6.67 6.71
C THR A 197 12.00 -5.82 6.17
N MET A 198 12.92 -5.46 7.05
CA MET A 198 14.29 -5.19 6.63
C MET A 198 14.70 -6.32 5.69
N LEU A 199 15.11 -5.98 4.46
CA LEU A 199 15.76 -6.91 3.55
C LEU A 199 17.13 -7.25 4.17
N VAL A 200 17.15 -8.17 5.13
CA VAL A 200 18.42 -8.67 5.70
C VAL A 200 19.02 -9.60 4.66
N CYS A 201 19.79 -9.03 3.74
CA CYS A 201 20.39 -9.75 2.65
C CYS A 201 21.91 -9.69 2.76
N GLU A 202 22.57 -10.86 2.87
CA GLU A 202 24.04 -10.98 2.88
C GLU A 202 24.69 -10.48 1.57
N VAL A 203 23.90 -10.23 0.52
CA VAL A 203 24.37 -9.86 -0.83
C VAL A 203 24.56 -8.35 -0.98
N PHE A 204 23.85 -7.53 -0.20
CA PHE A 204 24.06 -6.08 -0.21
C PHE A 204 25.03 -5.68 0.90
N ASP A 205 26.04 -4.86 0.58
CA ASP A 205 26.92 -4.29 1.60
C ASP A 205 26.10 -3.32 2.45
N THR A 206 25.72 -3.74 3.65
CA THR A 206 25.04 -2.87 4.61
C THR A 206 25.99 -1.83 5.22
N ALA A 207 27.07 -1.43 4.53
CA ALA A 207 28.11 -0.52 5.02
C ALA A 207 28.68 -0.88 6.41
N LYS A 208 28.69 -2.17 6.75
CA LYS A 208 29.09 -2.72 8.07
C LYS A 208 28.09 -2.49 9.20
N TYR A 209 26.85 -2.07 8.95
CA TYR A 209 25.83 -1.96 10.00
C TYR A 209 25.45 -3.37 10.49
N SER A 210 25.76 -3.65 11.75
CA SER A 210 25.22 -4.82 12.45
C SER A 210 23.84 -4.47 12.97
N LEU A 211 22.82 -5.17 12.47
CA LEU A 211 21.50 -5.07 13.07
C LEU A 211 21.50 -5.80 14.41
N PRO A 212 20.76 -5.29 15.40
CA PRO A 212 20.49 -6.08 16.60
C PRO A 212 19.74 -7.36 16.21
N ALA A 213 19.94 -8.42 17.00
CA ALA A 213 19.21 -9.68 16.81
C ALA A 213 17.69 -9.50 16.99
N ASP A 214 17.28 -8.49 17.76
CA ASP A 214 15.91 -8.01 17.88
C ASP A 214 15.80 -6.63 17.22
N LEU A 215 15.00 -6.53 16.14
CA LEU A 215 14.78 -5.29 15.40
C LEU A 215 13.84 -4.33 16.13
N HIS A 216 13.20 -4.75 17.22
CA HIS A 216 12.41 -3.89 18.07
C HIS A 216 13.25 -3.29 19.20
N VAL A 217 13.22 -1.97 19.34
CA VAL A 217 13.86 -1.26 20.45
C VAL A 217 12.87 -0.24 20.99
N ASN A 218 12.54 -0.34 22.28
CA ASN A 218 11.59 0.57 22.95
C ASN A 218 10.26 0.74 22.20
N ASN A 219 9.66 -0.37 21.73
CA ASN A 219 8.43 -0.42 20.90
C ASN A 219 8.52 0.23 19.51
N SER A 220 9.65 0.83 19.15
CA SER A 220 9.95 1.24 17.77
C SER A 220 10.59 0.08 17.00
N LEU A 221 10.54 0.14 15.67
CA LEU A 221 11.05 -0.88 14.76
C LEU A 221 12.16 -0.30 13.90
N TYR A 222 13.27 -1.02 13.72
CA TYR A 222 14.25 -0.70 12.69
C TYR A 222 13.64 -0.91 11.31
N THR A 223 13.63 0.15 10.51
CA THR A 223 13.22 0.08 9.11
C THR A 223 14.34 0.58 8.21
N TYR A 224 14.07 0.47 6.91
CA TYR A 224 14.98 0.88 5.87
C TYR A 224 14.36 2.05 5.09
N VAL A 225 15.12 3.12 4.95
CA VAL A 225 14.82 4.24 4.06
C VAL A 225 15.89 4.25 2.97
N GLU A 226 15.48 4.49 1.73
CA GLU A 226 16.43 4.48 0.61
C GLU A 226 17.55 5.51 0.82
N ASN A 227 18.80 5.10 0.59
CA ASN A 227 20.01 5.91 0.78
C ASN A 227 20.37 6.21 2.22
N GLU A 228 19.68 5.59 3.19
CA GLU A 228 19.90 5.84 4.60
C GLU A 228 20.30 4.54 5.31
N ALA A 229 21.11 4.68 6.36
CA ALA A 229 21.40 3.58 7.25
C ALA A 229 20.10 3.10 7.93
N PRO A 230 19.95 1.79 8.23
CA PRO A 230 18.81 1.29 9.00
C PRO A 230 18.65 2.10 10.28
N MET A 231 17.44 2.61 10.51
CA MET A 231 17.13 3.46 11.65
C MET A 231 15.75 3.12 12.20
N LEU A 232 15.49 3.49 13.45
CA LEU A 232 14.18 3.31 14.07
C LEU A 232 13.13 4.20 13.38
N LEU A 233 11.87 3.75 13.33
CA LEU A 233 10.75 4.57 12.86
C LEU A 233 10.69 5.94 13.57
N ASP A 234 10.99 5.97 14.86
CA ASP A 234 11.01 7.20 15.67
C ASP A 234 12.03 8.23 15.13
N ALA A 235 13.13 7.76 14.53
CA ALA A 235 14.12 8.65 13.93
C ALA A 235 13.63 9.29 12.61
N GLN A 236 12.60 8.71 11.99
CA GLN A 236 12.04 9.14 10.70
C GLN A 236 10.81 10.02 10.86
N VAL A 237 10.18 10.00 12.04
CA VAL A 237 8.85 10.59 12.23
C VAL A 237 8.89 12.13 12.09
N GLY A 238 9.91 12.81 12.62
CA GLY A 238 9.97 14.27 12.56
C GLY A 238 8.70 14.94 13.09
N ASN A 239 8.13 15.88 12.33
CA ASN A 239 6.96 16.67 12.74
C ASN A 239 5.59 15.97 12.58
N SER A 240 5.57 14.74 12.06
CA SER A 240 4.33 14.00 11.84
C SER A 240 3.82 13.25 13.08
N SER A 241 4.56 13.33 14.19
CA SER A 241 4.17 12.78 15.48
C SER A 241 4.30 13.87 16.54
N SER A 242 3.31 13.94 17.44
CA SER A 242 3.29 14.94 18.51
C SER A 242 4.20 14.59 19.69
N ASP A 243 4.60 13.33 19.85
CA ASP A 243 5.50 12.85 20.92
C ASP A 243 6.83 12.28 20.39
N GLY A 244 7.06 12.33 19.08
CA GLY A 244 8.28 11.83 18.45
C GLY A 244 8.35 10.31 18.35
N HIS A 245 7.26 9.61 18.63
CA HIS A 245 7.16 8.16 18.45
C HIS A 245 6.24 7.81 17.27
N ASP A 246 6.57 6.75 16.55
CA ASP A 246 5.71 6.17 15.52
C ASP A 246 5.19 4.81 16.00
N TYR A 247 3.93 4.80 16.42
CA TYR A 247 3.31 3.64 17.03
C TYR A 247 2.82 2.59 16.02
N ARG A 248 3.08 2.77 14.71
CA ARG A 248 2.59 1.83 13.68
C ARG A 248 3.19 0.42 13.80
N SER A 249 4.27 0.25 14.56
CA SER A 249 4.82 -1.05 14.96
C SER A 249 4.39 -1.53 16.36
N ASP A 250 3.68 -0.72 17.15
CA ASP A 250 3.20 -1.09 18.48
C ASP A 250 1.79 -1.72 18.41
N PHE A 251 1.75 -3.03 18.59
CA PHE A 251 0.50 -3.79 18.54
C PHE A 251 -0.48 -3.43 19.66
N ASN A 252 0.00 -3.09 20.86
CA ASN A 252 -0.88 -2.69 21.96
C ASN A 252 -1.53 -1.34 21.66
N TRP A 253 -0.75 -0.38 21.17
CA TRP A 253 -1.27 0.90 20.72
C TRP A 253 -2.38 0.73 19.67
N ILE A 254 -2.16 -0.13 18.66
CA ILE A 254 -3.15 -0.42 17.62
C ILE A 254 -4.45 -0.98 18.18
N ILE A 255 -4.37 -1.91 19.14
CA ILE A 255 -5.58 -2.45 19.80
C ILE A 255 -6.35 -1.34 20.51
N GLU A 256 -5.65 -0.43 21.19
CA GLU A 256 -6.26 0.68 21.93
C GLU A 256 -6.93 1.72 21.02
N GLN A 257 -6.53 1.81 19.74
CA GLN A 257 -7.15 2.72 18.77
C GLN A 257 -8.57 2.29 18.34
N GLY A 258 -8.99 1.07 18.67
CA GLY A 258 -10.34 0.59 18.32
C GLY A 258 -10.56 0.35 16.83
N TYR A 259 -9.49 0.11 16.06
CA TYR A 259 -9.60 -0.34 14.68
C TYR A 259 -10.41 -1.64 14.58
N GLN A 260 -11.25 -1.75 13.56
CA GLN A 260 -12.09 -2.93 13.34
C GLN A 260 -11.38 -4.04 12.58
N TRP A 261 -10.33 -3.71 11.82
CA TRP A 261 -9.51 -4.66 11.07
C TRP A 261 -8.07 -4.18 10.96
N ILE A 262 -7.15 -5.13 10.78
CA ILE A 262 -5.72 -4.88 10.61
C ILE A 262 -5.27 -5.64 9.36
N ILE A 263 -4.49 -4.99 8.50
CA ILE A 263 -3.77 -5.63 7.40
C ILE A 263 -2.28 -5.66 7.72
N THR A 264 -1.56 -6.65 7.20
CA THR A 264 -0.10 -6.75 7.37
C THR A 264 0.49 -7.63 6.27
N ASP A 265 1.71 -7.32 5.85
CA ASP A 265 2.42 -8.08 4.82
C ASP A 265 2.96 -9.42 5.35
N THR A 266 3.04 -9.59 6.68
CA THR A 266 3.61 -10.76 7.37
C THR A 266 2.56 -11.55 8.17
N ALA A 267 1.37 -11.71 7.59
CA ALA A 267 0.21 -12.28 8.30
C ALA A 267 0.48 -13.66 8.94
N ASP A 268 1.27 -14.51 8.28
CA ASP A 268 1.63 -15.85 8.76
C ASP A 268 2.58 -15.83 9.96
N GLU A 269 3.51 -14.87 9.98
CA GLU A 269 4.42 -14.66 11.12
C GLU A 269 3.63 -14.21 12.35
N TRP A 270 2.72 -13.24 12.15
CA TRP A 270 1.85 -12.73 13.22
C TRP A 270 0.89 -13.76 13.75
N HIS A 271 0.29 -14.56 12.85
CA HIS A 271 -0.51 -15.70 13.25
C HIS A 271 0.26 -16.59 14.23
N SER A 272 1.49 -16.96 13.86
CA SER A 272 2.35 -17.81 14.67
C SER A 272 2.75 -17.15 16.01
N ARG A 273 3.03 -15.84 16.00
CA ARG A 273 3.46 -15.08 17.18
C ARG A 273 2.33 -14.91 18.20
N LEU A 274 1.13 -14.51 17.76
CA LEU A 274 -0.04 -14.32 18.62
C LEU A 274 -0.53 -15.63 19.21
N GLU A 275 -0.47 -16.73 18.46
CA GLU A 275 -0.79 -18.06 18.95
C GLU A 275 0.15 -18.49 20.09
N ARG A 276 1.47 -18.29 19.93
CA ARG A 276 2.46 -18.58 20.99
C ARG A 276 2.23 -17.76 22.27
N GLN A 277 1.66 -16.57 22.16
CA GLN A 277 1.39 -15.68 23.29
C GLN A 277 0.02 -15.95 23.95
N GLY A 278 -0.80 -16.85 23.41
CA GLY A 278 -2.14 -17.13 23.91
C GLY A 278 -3.14 -15.96 23.70
N LEU A 279 -2.76 -14.95 22.90
CA LEU A 279 -3.55 -13.74 22.67
C LEU A 279 -4.56 -13.89 21.53
N ARG A 280 -4.89 -15.13 21.16
CA ARG A 280 -5.79 -15.44 20.05
C ARG A 280 -7.24 -15.55 20.52
N ASN A 281 -8.06 -14.56 20.21
CA ASN A 281 -9.52 -14.63 20.36
C ASN A 281 -10.20 -14.78 18.98
N VAL A 282 -10.63 -16.01 18.65
CA VAL A 282 -11.32 -16.37 17.39
C VAL A 282 -12.85 -16.27 17.47
N SER A 283 -13.43 -15.78 18.56
CA SER A 283 -14.89 -15.78 18.79
C SER A 283 -15.71 -14.93 17.82
N ARG A 284 -15.10 -14.02 17.05
CA ARG A 284 -15.78 -13.21 16.02
C ARG A 284 -15.84 -13.88 14.64
N LEU A 285 -15.47 -15.17 14.58
CA LEU A 285 -15.75 -16.07 13.46
C LEU A 285 -17.21 -16.43 13.23
N ILE A 286 -18.05 -16.05 14.17
CA ILE A 286 -19.40 -16.55 14.27
C ILE A 286 -20.29 -15.56 13.54
N ALA A 287 -20.86 -15.98 12.41
CA ALA A 287 -21.74 -15.14 11.61
C ALA A 287 -23.00 -14.65 12.37
N ASP A 288 -23.35 -15.25 13.53
CA ASP A 288 -24.44 -14.81 14.41
C ASP A 288 -24.09 -14.83 15.92
N GLY A 289 -22.80 -14.97 16.27
CA GLY A 289 -22.32 -14.93 17.66
C GLY A 289 -22.77 -16.06 18.60
N ARG A 290 -23.57 -17.05 18.19
CA ARG A 290 -24.15 -18.03 19.15
C ARG A 290 -23.98 -19.50 18.81
N THR A 291 -23.63 -19.91 17.60
CA THR A 291 -23.25 -21.31 17.35
C THR A 291 -22.41 -21.48 16.09
N VAL A 292 -21.45 -22.40 16.11
CA VAL A 292 -20.59 -22.73 14.97
C VAL A 292 -21.44 -23.40 13.89
N VAL A 293 -21.83 -22.65 12.87
CA VAL A 293 -22.57 -23.17 11.72
C VAL A 293 -21.59 -23.91 10.82
N ASP A 294 -21.74 -25.24 10.83
CA ASP A 294 -21.13 -26.19 9.89
C ASP A 294 -19.61 -26.42 10.01
N GLY A 295 -19.26 -27.60 10.51
CA GLY A 295 -17.89 -28.11 10.61
C GLY A 295 -17.17 -28.32 9.26
N ARG A 296 -17.86 -28.20 8.12
CA ARG A 296 -17.23 -28.18 6.79
C ARG A 296 -16.76 -26.78 6.36
N LEU A 297 -17.36 -25.70 6.86
CA LEU A 297 -16.94 -24.31 6.62
C LEU A 297 -15.89 -23.83 7.63
N ALA A 298 -15.65 -24.59 8.71
CA ALA A 298 -14.60 -24.36 9.72
C ALA A 298 -13.15 -24.47 9.19
N LYS A 299 -12.92 -24.39 7.88
CA LYS A 299 -11.63 -24.67 7.24
C LYS A 299 -11.04 -23.52 6.42
N THR A 300 -11.56 -22.30 6.54
CA THR A 300 -10.95 -21.15 5.83
C THR A 300 -10.86 -19.93 6.72
N TRP A 301 -9.63 -19.55 7.05
CA TRP A 301 -9.22 -18.27 7.64
C TRP A 301 -8.40 -17.42 6.67
N TYR A 302 -8.32 -17.91 5.44
CA TYR A 302 -7.37 -17.50 4.44
C TYR A 302 -7.91 -17.96 3.09
N LYS A 303 -7.95 -17.09 2.10
CA LYS A 303 -7.98 -17.54 0.71
C LYS A 303 -6.55 -17.43 0.20
N ARG A 304 -5.83 -18.55 0.20
CA ARG A 304 -4.57 -18.65 -0.53
C ARG A 304 -4.90 -18.43 -2.00
N SER A 305 -4.46 -17.34 -2.61
CA SER A 305 -4.15 -17.37 -4.03
C SER A 305 -2.91 -18.24 -4.17
N VAL A 306 -3.12 -19.51 -4.52
CA VAL A 306 -2.02 -20.39 -4.91
C VAL A 306 -1.52 -19.87 -6.25
N TRP A 307 -0.31 -19.30 -6.29
CA TRP A 307 0.43 -19.20 -7.54
C TRP A 307 0.66 -20.62 -8.05
N TRP A 308 -0.06 -21.01 -9.08
CA TRP A 308 0.32 -22.12 -9.92
C TRP A 308 1.52 -21.64 -10.76
N SER A 309 2.72 -22.09 -10.41
CA SER A 309 3.81 -22.16 -11.38
C SER A 309 3.45 -23.27 -12.37
N PRO A 310 3.32 -23.00 -13.68
CA PRO A 310 3.12 -24.04 -14.67
C PRO A 310 4.46 -24.65 -15.10
N PHE A 311 5.41 -24.84 -14.19
CA PHE A 311 6.61 -25.63 -14.46
C PHE A 311 6.99 -26.45 -13.22
N ALA A 312 6.98 -27.77 -13.44
CA ALA A 312 7.53 -28.79 -12.57
C ALA A 312 9.05 -28.66 -12.42
#